data_AF-A0A8D4VQW7-F1
#
_entry.id   AF-A0A8D4VQW7-F1
#
_cell.length_a   1.000
_cell.length_b   1.000
_cell.length_c   1.000
_cell.angle_alpha   90.00
_cell.angle_beta   90.00
_cell.angle_gamma   90.00
#
_symmetry.space_group_name_H-M   'P 1'
#
loop_
_entity.id
_entity.type
_entity.pdbx_description
1 polymer ?
#
loop_
_entity_poly.entity_id
_entity_poly.type
_entity_poly.pdbx_seq_one_letter_code
_entity_poly.pdbx_strand_id
1 'polypeptide(L)'
;MLGIFKRRKAAPEAVEALPLSVESALCGLSVISRPDSEGSPRTLLQWVTDGGVASWYHNTDTTRARMAEAFPALTSIQLDQACLAVAGLVRAAQSEGPAPSRRRSEWASWKPIRSIEELH
;
A
#
# COMPACT_ATOMS: atom_id res chain seq x y z
N MET A 1 10.69 -18.51 -41.34
CA MET A 1 11.71 -18.03 -40.37
C MET A 1 11.06 -16.92 -39.55
N LEU A 2 10.51 -17.21 -38.36
CA LEU A 2 9.71 -16.27 -37.58
C LEU A 2 10.63 -15.51 -36.59
N GLY A 3 10.76 -14.20 -36.77
CA GLY A 3 11.61 -13.35 -35.94
C GLY A 3 11.03 -13.12 -34.54
N ILE A 4 11.78 -13.50 -33.51
CA ILE A 4 11.45 -13.24 -32.10
C ILE A 4 11.79 -11.77 -31.79
N PHE A 5 10.77 -10.92 -31.67
CA PHE A 5 10.96 -9.55 -31.17
C PHE A 5 11.31 -9.59 -29.68
N LYS A 6 12.59 -9.39 -29.35
CA LYS A 6 13.03 -9.09 -27.98
C LYS A 6 12.45 -7.74 -27.56
N ARG A 7 11.43 -7.76 -26.68
CA ARG A 7 10.92 -6.58 -26.00
C ARG A 7 12.08 -5.98 -25.17
N ARG A 8 12.59 -4.81 -25.57
CA ARG A 8 13.59 -4.08 -24.76
C ARG A 8 12.89 -3.63 -23.47
N LYS A 9 13.29 -4.19 -22.34
CA LYS A 9 12.92 -3.67 -21.01
C LYS A 9 13.61 -2.32 -20.87
N ALA A 10 12.83 -1.24 -20.86
CA ALA A 10 13.36 0.10 -20.60
C ALA A 10 14.12 0.08 -19.27
N ALA A 11 15.29 0.70 -19.23
CA ALA A 11 16.03 0.90 -17.99
C ALA A 11 15.14 1.72 -17.04
N PRO A 12 15.04 1.36 -15.75
CA PRO A 12 14.30 2.18 -14.81
C PRO A 12 14.94 3.58 -14.83
N GLU A 13 14.13 4.60 -15.10
CA GLU A 13 14.49 5.98 -14.85
C GLU A 13 15.04 6.08 -13.42
N ALA A 14 16.07 6.90 -13.20
CA ALA A 14 16.62 7.10 -11.87
C ALA A 14 15.49 7.63 -10.96
N VAL A 15 14.89 6.71 -10.20
CA VAL A 15 13.85 7.02 -9.23
C VAL A 15 14.53 7.84 -8.16
N GLU A 16 14.29 9.15 -8.17
CA GLU A 16 14.78 10.04 -7.13
C GLU A 16 14.23 9.51 -5.81
N ALA A 17 15.12 9.11 -4.89
CA ALA A 17 14.71 8.49 -3.64
C ALA A 17 13.91 9.48 -2.79
N LEU A 18 12.96 8.97 -2.00
CA LEU A 18 12.26 9.79 -1.02
C LEU A 18 13.25 10.26 0.06
N PRO A 19 13.18 11.52 0.50
CA PRO A 19 13.98 11.96 1.64
C PRO A 19 13.64 11.15 2.89
N LEU A 20 14.66 10.85 3.71
CA LEU A 20 14.52 10.04 4.93
C LEU A 20 13.45 10.59 5.89
N SER A 21 13.25 11.91 5.94
CA SER A 21 12.20 12.55 6.74
C SER A 21 10.80 12.14 6.29
N VAL A 22 10.58 11.99 4.99
CA VAL A 22 9.31 11.54 4.41
C VAL A 22 9.12 10.05 4.68
N GLU A 23 10.14 9.23 4.49
CA GLU A 23 10.08 7.80 4.80
C GLU A 23 9.74 7.56 6.28
N SER A 24 10.40 8.28 7.18
CA SER A 24 10.16 8.21 8.63
C SER A 24 8.72 8.61 8.98
N ALA A 25 8.21 9.67 8.34
CA ALA A 25 6.82 10.09 8.51
C ALA A 25 5.82 9.04 8.01
N LEU A 26 6.09 8.43 6.85
CA LEU A 26 5.26 7.35 6.30
C LEU A 26 5.27 6.11 7.21
N CYS A 27 6.39 5.78 7.84
CA CYS A 27 6.45 4.71 8.85
C CYS A 27 5.59 5.02 10.09
N GLY A 28 5.48 6.30 10.48
CA GLY A 28 4.62 6.75 11.58
C GLY A 28 3.15 6.96 11.21
N LEU A 29 2.78 6.79 9.93
CA LEU A 29 1.43 7.03 9.45
C LEU A 29 0.48 5.92 9.89
N SER A 30 -0.54 6.29 10.65
CA SER A 30 -1.61 5.38 11.06
C SER A 30 -2.72 5.34 10.02
N VAL A 31 -3.13 4.14 9.63
CA VAL A 31 -4.24 3.90 8.69
C VAL A 31 -5.41 3.31 9.46
N ILE A 32 -6.53 4.03 9.52
CA ILE A 32 -7.68 3.67 10.35
C ILE A 32 -8.91 3.53 9.47
N SER A 33 -9.58 2.37 9.53
CA SER A 33 -10.89 2.20 8.91
C SER A 33 -11.94 2.87 9.79
N ARG A 34 -12.61 3.90 9.26
CA ARG A 34 -13.64 4.65 10.00
C ARG A 34 -14.75 5.06 9.04
N PRO A 35 -16.04 4.82 9.37
CA PRO A 35 -17.13 5.36 8.56
C PRO A 35 -17.16 6.89 8.64
N ASP A 36 -17.63 7.54 7.57
CA ASP A 36 -18.00 8.96 7.62
C ASP A 36 -19.33 9.18 8.35
N SER A 37 -19.79 10.43 8.42
CA SER A 37 -21.04 10.81 9.08
C SER A 37 -22.28 10.14 8.49
N GLU A 38 -22.21 9.70 7.24
CA GLU A 38 -23.28 9.01 6.53
C GLU A 38 -23.18 7.49 6.67
N GLY A 39 -22.16 6.99 7.38
CA GLY A 39 -21.92 5.56 7.57
C GLY A 39 -21.14 4.90 6.43
N SER A 40 -20.71 5.66 5.42
CA SER A 40 -19.95 5.11 4.30
C SER A 40 -18.53 4.75 4.74
N PRO A 41 -18.00 3.57 4.35
CA PRO A 41 -16.67 3.16 4.75
C PRO A 41 -15.61 4.12 4.16
N ARG A 42 -14.83 4.76 5.03
CA ARG A 42 -13.70 5.60 4.66
C ARG A 42 -12.42 5.10 5.33
N THR A 43 -11.30 5.54 4.79
CA THR A 43 -9.98 5.37 5.42
C THR A 43 -9.54 6.72 5.96
N LEU A 44 -9.32 6.82 7.26
CA LEU A 44 -8.73 7.98 7.92
C LEU A 44 -7.23 7.75 8.04
N LEU A 45 -6.45 8.72 7.57
CA LEU A 45 -5.01 8.77 7.81
C LEU A 45 -4.75 9.67 9.00
N GLN A 46 -3.86 9.23 9.89
CA GLN A 46 -3.46 9.99 11.06
C GLN A 46 -1.94 10.01 11.16
N TRP A 47 -1.39 11.20 11.35
CA TRP A 47 0.04 11.45 11.40
C TRP A 47 0.37 12.35 12.59
N VAL A 48 1.30 11.91 13.43
CA VAL A 48 1.85 12.70 14.53
C VAL A 48 2.94 13.63 13.99
N THR A 49 2.75 14.93 14.19
CA THR A 49 3.71 15.99 13.85
C THR A 49 4.15 16.71 15.13
N ASP A 50 5.18 17.55 15.03
CA ASP A 50 5.64 18.35 16.17
C ASP A 50 4.54 19.28 16.74
N GLY A 51 3.57 19.66 15.90
CA GLY A 51 2.44 20.52 16.27
C GLY A 51 1.21 19.76 16.79
N GLY A 52 1.27 18.44 16.94
CA GLY A 52 0.17 17.61 17.42
C GLY A 52 -0.19 16.49 16.45
N VAL A 53 -1.48 16.24 16.26
CA VAL A 53 -1.94 15.13 15.41
C VAL A 53 -2.74 15.68 14.23
N ALA A 54 -2.22 15.47 13.02
CA ALA A 54 -2.92 15.75 11.79
C ALA A 54 -3.71 14.51 11.35
N SER A 55 -4.96 14.70 10.93
CA SER A 55 -5.76 13.60 10.39
C SER A 55 -6.65 14.07 9.25
N TRP A 56 -6.80 13.23 8.23
CA TRP A 56 -7.67 13.49 7.09
C TRP A 56 -8.18 12.20 6.47
N TYR A 57 -9.34 12.26 5.82
CA TYR A 57 -9.84 11.11 5.06
C TYR A 57 -9.02 10.95 3.78
N HIS A 58 -8.58 9.71 3.52
CA HIS A 58 -7.80 9.38 2.34
C HIS A 58 -8.65 9.53 1.08
N ASN A 59 -8.19 10.42 0.22
CA ASN A 59 -8.45 10.43 -1.22
C ASN A 59 -7.17 10.94 -1.91
N THR A 60 -7.01 10.70 -3.20
CA THR A 60 -5.76 11.01 -3.93
C THR A 60 -5.39 12.49 -3.82
N ASP A 61 -6.33 13.40 -4.08
CA ASP A 61 -6.05 14.84 -4.17
C ASP A 61 -5.75 15.45 -2.81
N THR A 62 -6.53 15.10 -1.79
CA THR A 62 -6.33 15.57 -0.41
C THR A 62 -5.04 15.01 0.16
N THR A 63 -4.73 13.73 -0.10
CA THR A 63 -3.45 13.14 0.35
C THR A 63 -2.28 13.85 -0.31
N ARG A 64 -2.35 14.11 -1.62
CA ARG A 64 -1.32 14.87 -2.33
C ARG A 64 -1.15 16.28 -1.74
N ALA A 65 -2.25 17.01 -1.54
CA ALA A 65 -2.22 18.35 -0.96
C ALA A 65 -1.60 18.36 0.43
N ARG A 66 -1.97 17.40 1.29
CA ARG A 66 -1.41 17.26 2.65
C ARG A 66 0.07 16.93 2.64
N MET A 67 0.53 16.07 1.73
CA MET A 67 1.95 15.75 1.60
C MET A 67 2.76 16.94 1.09
N ALA A 68 2.22 17.71 0.14
CA ALA A 68 2.86 18.93 -0.36
C ALA A 68 2.92 20.04 0.70
N GLU A 69 1.88 20.18 1.52
CA GLU A 69 1.83 21.12 2.63
C GLU A 69 2.85 20.77 3.72
N ALA A 70 2.96 19.49 4.08
CA ALA A 70 3.87 19.04 5.12
C ALA A 70 5.34 18.99 4.67
N PHE A 71 5.58 18.75 3.38
CA PHE A 71 6.92 18.67 2.80
C PHE A 71 7.04 19.55 1.55
N PRO A 72 7.11 20.88 1.72
CA PRO A 72 7.10 21.82 0.60
C PRO A 72 8.35 21.75 -0.29
N ALA A 73 9.42 21.10 0.19
CA ALA A 73 10.66 20.92 -0.55
C ALA A 73 10.65 19.73 -1.52
N LEU A 74 9.59 18.90 -1.55
CA LEU A 74 9.54 17.75 -2.45
C LEU A 74 9.36 18.17 -3.90
N THR A 75 10.09 17.49 -4.79
CA THR A 75 9.82 17.57 -6.23
C THR A 75 8.46 16.93 -6.55
N SER A 76 7.90 17.22 -7.72
CA SER A 76 6.65 16.59 -8.17
C SER A 76 6.75 15.06 -8.22
N ILE A 77 7.92 14.54 -8.63
CA ILE A 77 8.21 13.11 -8.72
C ILE A 77 8.24 12.49 -7.32
N GLN A 78 8.93 13.12 -6.36
CA GLN A 78 8.94 12.64 -4.97
C GLN A 78 7.56 12.69 -4.34
N LEU A 79 6.76 13.73 -4.65
CA LEU A 79 5.39 13.84 -4.19
C LEU A 79 4.51 12.70 -4.75
N ASP A 80 4.68 12.35 -6.03
CA ASP A 80 3.99 11.21 -6.65
C ASP A 80 4.35 9.90 -5.95
N GLN A 81 5.64 9.66 -5.71
CA GLN A 81 6.13 8.48 -5.02
C GLN A 81 5.59 8.38 -3.58
N ALA A 82 5.57 9.50 -2.85
CA ALA A 82 5.04 9.55 -1.50
C ALA A 82 3.54 9.22 -1.50
N CYS A 83 2.77 9.74 -2.46
CA CYS A 83 1.36 9.40 -2.63
C CYS A 83 1.15 7.92 -2.96
N LEU A 84 2.01 7.33 -3.81
CA LEU A 84 1.98 5.90 -4.13
C LEU A 84 2.28 5.05 -2.89
N ALA A 85 3.24 5.45 -2.06
CA ALA A 85 3.56 4.78 -0.81
C ALA A 85 2.37 4.79 0.15
N VAL A 86 1.71 5.95 0.33
CA VAL A 86 0.48 6.05 1.14
C VAL A 86 -0.62 5.13 0.60
N ALA A 87 -0.85 5.14 -0.72
CA ALA A 87 -1.85 4.25 -1.33
C ALA A 87 -1.51 2.76 -1.11
N GLY A 88 -0.21 2.41 -1.11
CA GLY A 88 0.28 1.09 -0.75
C GLY A 88 -0.05 0.70 0.69
N LEU A 89 0.23 1.59 1.65
CA LEU A 89 -0.10 1.40 3.06
C LEU A 89 -1.61 1.21 3.28
N VAL A 90 -2.42 2.03 2.60
CA VAL A 90 -3.89 1.90 2.66
C VAL A 90 -4.36 0.54 2.14
N ARG A 91 -3.83 0.09 1.00
CA ARG A 91 -4.17 -1.23 0.44
C ARG A 91 -3.73 -2.36 1.37
N ALA A 92 -2.55 -2.26 1.96
CA ALA A 92 -2.04 -3.23 2.92
C ALA A 92 -2.99 -3.34 4.14
N ALA A 93 -3.32 -2.21 4.76
CA ALA A 93 -4.26 -2.16 5.89
C ALA A 93 -5.66 -2.71 5.54
N GLN A 94 -6.15 -2.44 4.32
CA GLN A 94 -7.42 -2.99 3.85
C GLN A 94 -7.36 -4.51 3.60
N SER A 95 -6.21 -5.02 3.17
CA SER A 95 -5.99 -6.46 2.97
C SER A 95 -5.85 -7.24 4.29
N GLU A 96 -5.45 -6.55 5.37
CA GLU A 96 -5.35 -7.08 6.73
C GLU A 96 -6.68 -7.08 7.50
N GLY A 97 -7.77 -6.59 6.87
CA GLY A 97 -9.13 -6.76 7.39
C GLY A 97 -9.42 -8.24 7.72
N PRO A 98 -10.41 -8.54 8.59
CA PRO A 98 -10.63 -9.89 9.10
C PRO A 98 -10.64 -10.85 7.92
N ALA A 99 -9.64 -11.76 7.91
CA ALA A 99 -9.46 -12.68 6.81
C ALA A 99 -10.84 -13.24 6.44
N PRO A 100 -11.23 -13.26 5.15
CA PRO A 100 -12.41 -14.04 4.79
C PRO A 100 -12.23 -15.40 5.45
N SER A 101 -13.27 -15.94 6.07
CA SER A 101 -13.27 -17.27 6.71
C SER A 101 -13.03 -18.34 5.64
N ARG A 102 -11.86 -18.32 5.02
CA ARG A 102 -11.31 -19.35 4.18
C ARG A 102 -11.16 -20.52 5.12
N ARG A 103 -12.04 -21.50 4.94
CA ARG A 103 -11.90 -22.87 5.43
C ARG A 103 -10.41 -23.17 5.52
N ARG A 104 -9.89 -23.27 6.74
CA ARG A 104 -8.53 -23.72 6.95
C ARG A 104 -8.48 -25.12 6.35
N SER A 105 -7.80 -25.27 5.22
CA SER A 105 -7.10 -26.53 4.96
C SER A 105 -5.98 -26.57 5.98
N GLU A 106 -6.27 -27.16 7.13
CA GLU A 106 -5.30 -27.30 8.19
C GLU A 106 -4.18 -28.20 7.70
N TRP A 107 -2.94 -27.92 8.10
CA TRP A 107 -1.82 -28.86 7.95
C TRP A 107 -2.16 -30.24 8.52
N ALA A 108 -3.07 -30.32 9.50
CA ALA A 108 -3.61 -31.56 10.05
C ALA A 108 -4.46 -32.38 9.05
N SER A 109 -4.97 -31.76 7.98
CA SER A 109 -5.70 -32.44 6.90
C SER A 109 -4.80 -32.94 5.77
N TRP A 110 -3.51 -32.60 5.80
CA TRP A 110 -2.55 -33.09 4.84
C TRP A 110 -2.31 -34.58 5.04
N LYS A 111 -2.65 -35.39 4.03
CA LYS A 111 -2.29 -36.79 3.98
C LYS A 111 -1.19 -36.95 2.92
N PRO A 112 -0.04 -37.56 3.26
CA PRO A 112 0.95 -37.91 2.25
C PRO A 112 0.30 -38.87 1.24
N ILE A 113 0.50 -38.61 -0.05
CA ILE A 113 0.09 -39.52 -1.14
C ILE A 113 0.88 -40.81 -0.95
N ARG A 114 0.20 -41.93 -0.67
CA ARG A 114 0.85 -43.20 -0.31
C ARG A 114 1.11 -44.11 -1.50
N SER A 115 0.54 -43.84 -2.67
CA SER A 115 0.84 -44.56 -3.91
C SER A 115 0.51 -43.73 -5.16
N ILE A 116 1.19 -44.03 -6.28
CA ILE A 116 0.96 -43.38 -7.58
C ILE A 116 -0.42 -43.73 -8.18
N GLU A 117 -1.10 -44.75 -7.64
CA GLU A 117 -2.41 -45.21 -8.10
C GLU A 117 -3.58 -44.26 -7.72
N GLU A 118 -3.38 -43.34 -6.77
CA GLU A 118 -4.39 -42.38 -6.31
C GLU A 118 -4.53 -41.14 -7.23
N LEU A 119 -3.82 -41.08 -8.36
CA LEU A 119 -3.79 -39.94 -9.28
C LEU A 119 -4.71 -40.07 -10.53
N HIS A 120 -5.73 -40.93 -10.48
CA HIS A 120 -6.69 -41.13 -11.57
C HIS A 120 -8.09 -40.60 -11.25
#